data_AF-A0A7M7ILR1-F1
#
_entry.id   AF-A0A7M7ILR1-F1
#
_cell.length_a   1.000
_cell.length_b   1.000
_cell.length_c   1.000
_cell.angle_alpha   90.00
_cell.angle_beta   90.00
_cell.angle_gamma   90.00
#
_symmetry.space_group_name_H-M   'P 1'
#
loop_
_entity.id
_entity.type
_entity.pdbx_description
1 polymer ?
#
loop_
_entity_poly.entity_id
_entity_poly.type
_entity_poly.pdbx_seq_one_letter_code
_entity_poly.pdbx_strand_id
1 'polypeptide(L)'
;MNKLCRQLSIESPSVGGRECVFSFDVPVPDVPARGARIRVVCAGACYHPKRSGSLTSLNSVSSGSSLATDVSVEGDFPSMLPHHGMRDAALFPGYEVAGVVESLGSELTEDCGVKLGDRVIMYPYEGIPNGYVEYLVVHDLKYLIKVPDNMPLSVAAMLPAGALLAMNTVHAAHELVQSLLEERGDNSVCKILIVGTGGLALWALRIAAYQYSNMKDRVTITIASLKDDGLMMAQEFQRWYFDYSVNVVQWSEDLYEKQLIERTMDACGGQVDVVIDFGTTSRSLHRSMQCLGKGGVVFVIKEVADRLLPKFSRRAEERQQKIQPVEPGNLEQLRELVQLVGSGEIEPPPHTVYPAEDALDVVQKLCHSEIQGRAILRFYPAD
;
A
#
# COMPACT_ATOMS: atom_id res chain seq x y z
N MET A 1 36.26 8.77 16.39
CA MET A 1 35.51 9.00 15.15
C MET A 1 34.18 8.31 15.30
N ASN A 2 33.07 9.00 15.07
CA ASN A 2 31.77 8.35 15.04
C ASN A 2 31.73 7.44 13.81
N LYS A 3 31.22 6.21 13.96
CA LYS A 3 30.97 5.35 12.80
C LYS A 3 29.89 6.01 11.94
N LEU A 4 30.08 6.00 10.62
CA LEU A 4 29.10 6.50 9.66
C LEU A 4 28.36 5.32 9.03
N CYS A 5 27.14 5.57 8.58
CA CYS A 5 26.33 4.65 7.80
C CYS A 5 25.60 5.38 6.68
N ARG A 6 25.17 4.64 5.68
CA ARG A 6 24.46 5.16 4.52
C ARG A 6 22.98 5.36 4.81
N GLN A 7 22.47 6.51 4.39
CA GLN A 7 21.04 6.81 4.33
C GLN A 7 20.68 7.29 2.91
N LEU A 8 19.58 6.78 2.39
CA LEU A 8 18.98 7.28 1.16
C LEU A 8 17.81 8.20 1.50
N SER A 9 17.80 9.39 0.92
CA SER A 9 16.60 10.21 0.82
C SER A 9 16.04 10.03 -0.58
N ILE A 10 14.75 9.69 -0.66
CA ILE A 10 14.07 9.51 -1.94
C ILE A 10 12.89 10.48 -1.98
N GLU A 11 13.03 11.51 -2.80
CA GLU A 11 12.04 12.53 -3.04
C GLU A 11 11.15 12.18 -4.23
N SER A 12 10.08 12.95 -4.44
CA SER A 12 9.27 12.78 -5.65
C SER A 12 10.06 13.22 -6.89
N PRO A 13 10.00 12.46 -7.99
CA PRO A 13 10.52 12.94 -9.26
C PRO A 13 9.82 14.25 -9.64
N SER A 14 10.60 15.27 -9.99
CA SER A 14 10.05 16.51 -10.55
C SER A 14 9.93 16.38 -12.07
N VAL A 15 8.94 17.05 -12.66
CA VAL A 15 8.69 17.05 -14.13
C VAL A 15 9.91 17.54 -14.93
N GLY A 16 10.88 18.20 -14.29
CA GLY A 16 12.11 18.70 -14.91
C GLY A 16 13.31 17.74 -14.87
N GLY A 17 13.13 16.45 -14.53
CA GLY A 17 14.22 15.46 -14.56
C GLY A 17 15.32 15.68 -13.52
N ARG A 18 15.05 16.42 -12.43
CA ARG A 18 16.00 16.55 -11.33
C ARG A 18 16.17 15.20 -10.62
N GLU A 19 17.41 14.95 -10.19
CA GLU A 19 17.77 13.83 -9.32
C GLU A 19 16.83 13.82 -8.09
N CYS A 20 16.21 12.67 -7.82
CA CYS A 20 15.23 12.49 -6.75
C CYS A 20 15.70 11.46 -5.70
N VAL A 21 16.89 10.90 -5.86
CA VAL A 21 17.52 9.97 -4.92
C VAL A 21 18.84 10.56 -4.50
N PHE A 22 19.02 10.72 -3.20
CA PHE A 22 20.22 11.29 -2.61
C PHE A 22 20.79 10.33 -1.57
N SER A 23 22.08 10.02 -1.68
CA SER A 23 22.80 9.19 -0.73
C SER A 23 23.65 10.05 0.20
N PHE A 24 23.56 9.79 1.51
CA PHE A 24 24.29 10.52 2.54
C PHE A 24 25.01 9.55 3.46
N ASP A 25 26.19 9.94 3.94
CA ASP A 25 26.83 9.32 5.09
C ASP A 25 26.40 10.06 6.35
N VAL A 26 25.66 9.38 7.22
CA VAL A 26 25.14 9.91 8.48
C VAL A 26 25.78 9.18 9.66
N PRO A 27 25.89 9.80 10.85
CA PRO A 27 26.35 9.09 12.04
C PRO A 27 25.44 7.89 12.36
N VAL A 28 26.04 6.74 12.69
CA VAL A 28 25.28 5.59 13.21
C VAL A 28 24.54 6.04 14.47
N PRO A 29 23.21 5.87 14.54
CA PRO A 29 22.43 6.36 15.67
C PRO A 29 22.78 5.64 16.97
N ASP A 30 22.77 6.39 18.07
CA ASP A 30 22.95 5.84 19.41
C ASP A 30 21.78 4.93 19.80
N VAL A 31 22.08 3.88 20.56
CA VAL A 31 21.08 2.89 20.96
C VAL A 31 20.30 3.43 22.17
N PRO A 32 18.97 3.57 22.09
CA PRO A 32 18.18 4.00 23.25
C PRO A 32 18.32 3.01 24.41
N ALA A 33 18.37 3.49 25.65
CA ALA A 33 18.63 2.66 26.84
C ALA A 33 17.67 1.46 26.98
N ARG A 34 16.40 1.63 26.59
CA ARG A 34 15.34 0.59 26.59
C ARG A 34 14.92 0.14 25.19
N GLY A 35 15.71 0.50 24.18
CA GLY A 35 15.41 0.23 22.78
C GLY A 35 16.42 -0.72 22.14
N ALA A 36 16.39 -0.77 20.82
CA ALA A 36 17.32 -1.55 20.02
C ALA A 36 17.72 -0.79 18.75
N ARG A 37 18.88 -1.17 18.21
CA ARG A 37 19.32 -0.77 16.88
C ARG A 37 19.28 -1.99 15.96
N ILE A 38 18.63 -1.82 14.82
CA ILE A 38 18.48 -2.82 13.78
C ILE A 38 19.45 -2.48 12.66
N ARG A 39 20.22 -3.46 12.20
CA ARG A 39 20.87 -3.42 10.90
C ARG A 39 19.83 -3.76 9.85
N VAL A 40 19.38 -2.77 9.09
CA VAL A 40 18.34 -2.93 8.06
C VAL A 40 18.93 -3.68 6.88
N VAL A 41 18.31 -4.79 6.48
CA VAL A 41 18.76 -5.60 5.33
C VAL A 41 17.92 -5.31 4.10
N CYS A 42 16.61 -5.23 4.28
CA CYS A 42 15.63 -4.98 3.23
C CYS A 42 14.68 -3.85 3.64
N ALA A 43 14.33 -2.98 2.69
CA ALA A 43 13.28 -1.98 2.84
C ALA A 43 12.32 -2.04 1.64
N GLY A 44 11.01 -2.03 1.89
CA GLY A 44 9.99 -1.93 0.86
C GLY A 44 10.00 -0.54 0.19
N ALA A 45 9.95 -0.53 -1.14
CA ALA A 45 9.80 0.69 -1.93
C ALA A 45 8.37 0.80 -2.50
N CYS A 46 7.72 1.93 -2.24
CA CYS A 46 6.36 2.20 -2.69
C CYS A 46 6.18 3.67 -3.07
N TYR A 47 5.29 3.96 -4.02
CA TYR A 47 4.86 5.32 -4.28
C TYR A 47 3.70 5.72 -3.36
N HIS A 48 3.64 7.00 -3.02
CA HIS A 48 2.52 7.68 -2.40
C HIS A 48 2.11 8.82 -3.34
N PRO A 49 0.83 8.95 -3.72
CA PRO A 49 0.36 10.11 -4.47
C PRO A 49 0.57 11.38 -3.64
N LYS A 50 1.17 12.43 -4.22
CA LYS A 50 1.38 13.71 -3.53
C LYS A 50 0.08 14.34 -3.03
N ARG A 51 0.18 15.05 -1.90
CA ARG A 51 -0.69 16.20 -1.60
C ARG A 51 -0.47 17.25 -2.69
N SER A 52 -1.53 17.70 -3.36
CA SER A 52 -1.49 18.97 -4.08
C SER A 52 -1.06 20.04 -3.08
N GLY A 53 0.10 20.66 -3.30
CA GLY A 53 0.71 21.55 -2.32
C GLY A 53 -0.23 22.69 -1.92
N SER A 54 -0.45 22.84 -0.61
CA SER A 54 -0.91 24.11 -0.05
C SER A 54 0.22 25.12 -0.24
N LEU A 55 -0.05 26.23 -0.92
CA LEU A 55 0.84 27.38 -1.04
C LEU A 55 1.00 28.05 0.33
N THR A 56 1.81 27.48 1.21
CA THR A 56 2.21 28.14 2.47
C THR A 56 3.66 27.80 2.78
N SER A 57 4.57 28.28 1.94
CA SER A 57 6.01 28.45 2.25
C SER A 57 6.64 29.37 1.21
N LEU A 58 6.23 30.64 1.20
CA LEU A 58 7.02 31.73 0.61
C LEU A 58 6.92 32.92 1.56
N ASN A 59 7.83 32.97 2.55
CA ASN A 59 8.14 34.20 3.24
C ASN A 59 9.22 34.94 2.44
N SER A 60 8.79 35.91 1.64
CA SER A 60 9.61 37.08 1.34
C SER A 60 8.70 38.26 0.99
N VAL A 61 8.66 39.19 1.95
CA VAL A 61 8.13 40.55 1.97
C VAL A 61 8.18 41.33 0.65
N SER A 62 7.05 41.93 0.24
CA SER A 62 6.91 43.38 -0.02
C SER A 62 5.46 43.81 -0.30
N SER A 63 4.95 44.64 0.61
CA SER A 63 4.08 45.83 0.47
C SER A 63 3.13 46.02 -0.73
N GLY A 64 1.86 46.35 -0.43
CA GLY A 64 1.08 47.27 -1.27
C GLY A 64 -0.42 46.98 -1.38
N SER A 65 -1.23 47.84 -0.76
CA SER A 65 -2.70 47.96 -0.79
C SER A 65 -3.40 47.84 -2.16
N SER A 66 -4.63 47.31 -2.20
CA SER A 66 -5.89 48.07 -2.40
C SER A 66 -7.09 47.16 -2.76
N LEU A 67 -8.29 47.67 -2.44
CA LEU A 67 -9.61 47.09 -2.69
C LEU A 67 -9.93 46.85 -4.18
N ALA A 68 -10.74 45.83 -4.49
CA ALA A 68 -11.95 45.96 -5.31
C ALA A 68 -12.72 44.63 -5.43
N THR A 69 -14.04 44.76 -5.47
CA THR A 69 -15.09 43.80 -5.77
C THR A 69 -15.08 43.31 -7.23
N ASP A 70 -15.72 42.15 -7.40
CA ASP A 70 -16.57 41.74 -8.53
C ASP A 70 -16.03 40.95 -9.74
N VAL A 71 -16.78 39.87 -9.97
CA VAL A 71 -17.15 39.23 -11.24
C VAL A 71 -16.15 38.30 -11.93
N SER A 72 -16.66 37.08 -12.09
CA SER A 72 -16.26 35.94 -12.91
C SER A 72 -15.53 36.21 -14.23
N VAL A 73 -14.84 35.14 -14.64
CA VAL A 73 -14.14 34.85 -15.91
C VAL A 73 -12.63 34.99 -15.80
N GLU A 74 -11.97 33.86 -15.60
CA GLU A 74 -10.61 33.50 -16.05
C GLU A 74 -10.35 32.09 -15.48
N GLY A 75 -9.99 31.07 -16.26
CA GLY A 75 -8.95 31.05 -17.26
C GLY A 75 -7.98 29.95 -16.81
N ASP A 76 -8.40 28.70 -16.94
CA ASP A 76 -7.54 27.52 -16.71
C ASP A 76 -6.43 27.55 -17.77
N PHE A 77 -5.34 28.25 -17.49
CA PHE A 77 -4.07 27.95 -18.14
C PHE A 77 -3.65 26.57 -17.66
N PRO A 78 -3.52 25.58 -18.57
CA PRO A 78 -3.20 24.23 -18.17
C PRO A 78 -1.78 24.22 -17.60
N SER A 79 -1.62 23.76 -16.37
CA SER A 79 -0.38 23.08 -16.02
C SER A 79 -0.18 22.01 -17.09
N MET A 80 0.92 22.13 -17.83
CA MET A 80 1.25 21.28 -18.97
C MET A 80 0.90 19.83 -18.66
N LEU A 81 0.08 19.25 -19.55
CA LEU A 81 -0.42 17.87 -19.54
C LEU A 81 0.64 16.91 -18.95
N PRO A 82 0.32 16.08 -17.95
CA PRO A 82 1.19 14.97 -17.63
C PRO A 82 1.30 14.11 -18.90
N HIS A 83 2.52 13.90 -19.38
CA HIS A 83 2.75 12.94 -20.46
C HIS A 83 2.06 11.61 -20.08
N HIS A 84 1.27 11.09 -21.02
CA HIS A 84 0.57 9.82 -20.88
C HIS A 84 1.53 8.76 -20.33
N GLY A 85 1.29 8.25 -19.12
CA GLY A 85 2.02 7.11 -18.55
C GLY A 85 2.87 7.36 -17.30
N MET A 86 3.12 8.61 -16.88
CA MET A 86 3.94 8.89 -15.69
C MET A 86 3.06 9.19 -14.46
N ARG A 87 3.11 8.33 -13.44
CA ARG A 87 2.42 8.57 -12.15
C ARG A 87 3.26 9.50 -11.27
N ASP A 88 2.62 10.50 -10.63
CA ASP A 88 3.26 11.38 -9.64
C ASP A 88 3.57 10.56 -8.37
N ALA A 89 4.86 10.27 -8.15
CA ALA A 89 5.33 9.35 -7.12
C ALA A 89 6.13 10.09 -6.04
N ALA A 90 5.51 10.55 -4.95
CA ALA A 90 6.29 10.79 -3.74
C ALA A 90 6.66 9.44 -3.13
N LEU A 91 7.93 9.18 -2.88
CA LEU A 91 8.29 7.87 -2.34
C LEU A 91 7.86 7.78 -0.88
N PHE A 92 7.33 6.61 -0.52
CA PHE A 92 6.98 6.26 0.85
C PHE A 92 8.24 6.33 1.74
N PRO A 93 8.18 6.80 3.00
CA PRO A 93 9.36 7.08 3.83
C PRO A 93 10.23 5.86 4.22
N GLY A 94 9.90 4.67 3.70
CA GLY A 94 10.62 3.44 3.95
C GLY A 94 10.25 2.77 5.27
N TYR A 95 9.05 2.94 5.80
CA TYR A 95 8.63 2.30 7.07
C TYR A 95 8.50 0.77 7.01
N GLU A 96 8.63 0.20 5.82
CA GLU A 96 8.61 -1.23 5.53
C GLU A 96 10.02 -1.82 5.66
N VAL A 97 10.55 -2.00 6.87
CA VAL A 97 11.92 -2.51 7.08
C VAL A 97 11.96 -3.92 7.65
N ALA A 98 12.93 -4.71 7.19
CA ALA A 98 13.32 -5.98 7.78
C ALA A 98 14.84 -6.03 7.94
N GLY A 99 15.29 -6.57 9.07
CA GLY A 99 16.71 -6.58 9.40
C GLY A 99 17.03 -7.51 10.55
N VAL A 100 18.19 -7.26 11.14
CA VAL A 100 18.74 -8.04 12.25
C VAL A 100 19.04 -7.11 13.42
N VAL A 101 18.70 -7.53 14.63
CA VAL A 101 19.05 -6.80 15.85
C VAL A 101 20.57 -6.77 16.00
N GLU A 102 21.15 -5.59 15.89
CA GLU A 102 22.60 -5.38 15.96
C GLU A 102 23.05 -4.94 17.35
N SER A 103 22.23 -4.17 18.06
CA SER A 103 22.53 -3.76 19.44
C SER A 103 21.25 -3.61 20.25
N LEU A 104 21.36 -3.88 21.55
CA LEU A 104 20.32 -3.68 22.55
C LEU A 104 20.74 -2.56 23.52
N GLY A 105 19.76 -1.83 24.05
CA GLY A 105 19.96 -0.81 25.05
C GLY A 105 20.46 -1.36 26.39
N SER A 106 21.19 -0.53 27.14
CA SER A 106 21.86 -0.92 28.39
C SER A 106 20.93 -1.23 29.57
N GLU A 107 19.67 -0.80 29.51
CA GLU A 107 18.66 -1.03 30.56
C GLU A 107 17.76 -2.24 30.26
N LEU A 108 18.02 -2.96 29.16
CA LEU A 108 17.28 -4.17 28.82
C LEU A 108 17.79 -5.38 29.61
N THR A 109 16.86 -6.15 30.15
CA THR A 109 17.13 -7.43 30.80
C THR A 109 17.24 -8.56 29.77
N GLU A 110 17.87 -9.69 30.15
CA GLU A 110 18.06 -10.84 29.25
C GLU A 110 16.74 -11.50 28.79
N ASP A 111 15.65 -11.28 29.53
CA ASP A 111 14.31 -11.80 29.29
C ASP A 111 13.40 -10.84 28.49
N CYS A 112 13.94 -9.75 27.92
CA CYS A 112 13.18 -8.76 27.15
C CYS A 112 12.56 -9.28 25.83
N GLY A 113 12.72 -10.57 25.51
CA GLY A 113 12.11 -11.25 24.37
C GLY A 113 12.83 -11.06 23.03
N VAL A 114 13.88 -10.24 22.98
CA VAL A 114 14.68 -9.95 21.79
C VAL A 114 16.17 -10.14 22.09
N LYS A 115 16.92 -10.73 21.16
CA LYS A 115 18.35 -11.00 21.29
C LYS A 115 19.14 -10.44 20.10
N LEU A 116 20.43 -10.22 20.31
CA LEU A 116 21.36 -9.90 19.22
C LEU A 116 21.30 -11.01 18.17
N GLY A 117 21.24 -10.63 16.89
CA GLY A 117 21.10 -11.58 15.78
C GLY A 117 19.66 -11.98 15.46
N ASP A 118 18.67 -11.61 16.29
CA ASP A 118 17.27 -11.87 15.97
C ASP A 118 16.87 -11.14 14.68
N ARG A 119 16.19 -11.87 13.80
CA ARG A 119 15.59 -11.32 12.58
C ARG A 119 14.29 -10.64 12.95
N VAL A 120 14.14 -9.38 12.54
CA VAL A 120 13.01 -8.54 12.98
C VAL A 120 12.46 -7.69 11.85
N ILE A 121 11.17 -7.39 11.96
CA ILE A 121 10.50 -6.27 11.28
C ILE A 121 10.04 -5.28 12.34
N MET A 122 9.76 -4.06 11.91
CA MET A 122 9.29 -2.99 12.78
C MET A 122 7.87 -2.58 12.40
N TYR A 123 6.98 -2.52 13.39
CA TYR A 123 5.66 -1.93 13.25
C TYR A 123 5.75 -0.40 13.06
N PRO A 124 5.09 0.20 12.06
CA PRO A 124 5.10 1.64 11.86
C PRO A 124 4.32 2.39 12.95
N TYR A 125 4.95 3.39 13.58
CA TYR A 125 4.39 4.25 14.61
C TYR A 125 4.82 5.70 14.39
N GLU A 126 4.17 6.64 15.08
CA GLU A 126 4.47 8.07 14.92
C GLU A 126 5.88 8.43 15.44
N GLY A 127 6.65 9.16 14.63
CA GLY A 127 7.99 9.62 15.00
C GLY A 127 9.14 8.66 14.66
N ILE A 128 8.89 7.60 13.88
CA ILE A 128 9.97 6.74 13.36
C ILE A 128 10.80 7.50 12.29
N PRO A 129 12.15 7.35 12.31
CA PRO A 129 13.00 7.82 11.22
C PRO A 129 12.67 7.17 9.86
N ASN A 130 13.14 7.79 8.77
CA ASN A 130 13.03 7.17 7.44
C ASN A 130 13.79 5.84 7.40
N GLY A 131 13.17 4.78 6.89
CA GLY A 131 13.73 3.43 6.96
C GLY A 131 14.67 3.05 5.82
N TYR A 132 14.91 3.93 4.85
CA TYR A 132 15.98 3.75 3.86
C TYR A 132 17.35 4.12 4.44
N VAL A 133 17.73 3.44 5.51
CA VAL A 133 18.98 3.67 6.26
C VAL A 133 19.56 2.32 6.64
N GLU A 134 20.88 2.21 6.68
CA GLU A 134 21.56 0.96 7.06
C GLU A 134 21.32 0.57 8.53
N TYR A 135 21.12 1.55 9.41
CA TYR A 135 20.87 1.35 10.84
C TYR A 135 19.69 2.18 11.31
N LEU A 136 18.69 1.49 11.86
CA LEU A 136 17.46 2.09 12.38
C LEU A 136 17.35 1.84 13.88
N VAL A 137 16.92 2.85 14.65
CA VAL A 137 16.67 2.72 16.08
C VAL A 137 15.18 2.61 16.38
N VAL A 138 14.85 1.70 17.30
CA VAL A 138 13.51 1.52 17.84
C VAL A 138 13.57 1.74 19.34
N HIS A 139 12.75 2.67 19.82
CA HIS A 139 12.81 3.14 21.21
C HIS A 139 12.09 2.20 22.19
N ASP A 140 11.12 1.44 21.70
CA ASP A 140 10.30 0.52 22.48
C ASP A 140 10.22 -0.83 21.75
N LEU A 141 10.73 -1.88 22.41
CA LEU A 141 10.82 -3.22 21.83
C LEU A 141 9.46 -3.80 21.42
N LYS A 142 8.33 -3.28 21.94
CA LYS A 142 7.01 -3.77 21.53
C LYS A 142 6.75 -3.63 20.03
N TYR A 143 7.40 -2.67 19.38
CA TYR A 143 7.28 -2.43 17.93
C TYR A 143 8.19 -3.33 17.10
N LEU A 144 9.06 -4.13 17.74
CA LEU A 144 9.83 -5.14 17.06
C LEU A 144 9.08 -6.47 17.08
N ILE A 145 9.03 -7.09 15.92
CA ILE A 145 8.38 -8.38 15.74
C ILE A 145 9.40 -9.32 15.15
N LYS A 146 9.60 -10.45 15.82
CA LYS A 146 10.52 -11.49 15.37
C LYS A 146 9.98 -12.14 14.11
N VAL A 147 10.88 -12.34 13.16
CA VAL A 147 10.63 -13.03 11.88
C VAL A 147 11.19 -14.45 11.99
N PRO A 148 10.44 -15.48 11.59
CA PRO A 148 10.93 -16.84 11.63
C PRO A 148 12.03 -17.08 10.57
N ASP A 149 12.95 -18.00 10.84
CA ASP A 149 14.14 -18.19 10.00
C ASP A 149 13.83 -18.66 8.57
N ASN A 150 12.69 -19.30 8.37
CA ASN A 150 12.24 -19.79 7.07
C ASN A 150 11.66 -18.69 6.16
N MET A 151 11.36 -17.49 6.67
CA MET A 151 10.79 -16.40 5.89
C MET A 151 11.89 -15.44 5.43
N PRO A 152 12.18 -15.28 4.12
CA PRO A 152 13.21 -14.34 3.65
C PRO A 152 12.96 -12.90 4.13
N LEU A 153 14.02 -12.16 4.50
CA LEU A 153 13.87 -10.76 4.96
C LEU A 153 13.27 -9.84 3.88
N SER A 154 13.44 -10.16 2.59
CA SER A 154 12.76 -9.44 1.51
C SER A 154 11.24 -9.60 1.54
N VAL A 155 10.75 -10.76 1.99
CA VAL A 155 9.31 -11.01 2.18
C VAL A 155 8.84 -10.31 3.46
N ALA A 156 9.59 -10.47 4.55
CA ALA A 156 9.25 -9.86 5.83
C ALA A 156 9.12 -8.33 5.73
N ALA A 157 9.96 -7.67 4.92
CA ALA A 157 9.89 -6.22 4.71
C ALA A 157 8.54 -5.76 4.16
N MET A 158 7.79 -6.60 3.44
CA MET A 158 6.49 -6.25 2.87
C MET A 158 5.34 -6.24 3.88
N LEU A 159 5.56 -6.79 5.08
CA LEU A 159 4.49 -7.05 6.04
C LEU A 159 4.02 -5.79 6.80
N PRO A 160 4.90 -4.94 7.36
CA PRO A 160 4.49 -3.93 8.33
C PRO A 160 3.58 -2.81 7.84
N ALA A 161 3.54 -2.51 6.53
CA ALA A 161 2.66 -1.48 6.00
C ALA A 161 1.70 -2.04 4.95
N GLY A 162 2.21 -2.55 3.84
CA GLY A 162 1.39 -2.92 2.69
C GLY A 162 0.47 -4.10 2.98
N ALA A 163 1.05 -5.22 3.42
CA ALA A 163 0.27 -6.40 3.75
C ALA A 163 -0.62 -6.16 4.99
N LEU A 164 -0.14 -5.42 6.00
CA LEU A 164 -0.93 -5.07 7.18
C LEU A 164 -2.15 -4.21 6.84
N LEU A 165 -2.00 -3.20 5.97
CA LEU A 165 -3.11 -2.39 5.48
C LEU A 165 -4.11 -3.25 4.70
N ALA A 166 -3.61 -4.15 3.85
CA ALA A 166 -4.46 -5.09 3.12
C ALA A 166 -5.22 -6.03 4.06
N MET A 167 -4.57 -6.57 5.09
CA MET A 167 -5.19 -7.44 6.09
C MET A 167 -6.31 -6.73 6.84
N ASN A 168 -6.04 -5.53 7.33
CA ASN A 168 -7.05 -4.74 8.04
C ASN A 168 -8.24 -4.38 7.12
N THR A 169 -7.96 -4.08 5.85
CA THR A 169 -9.00 -3.81 4.86
C THR A 169 -9.87 -5.03 4.59
N VAL A 170 -9.27 -6.23 4.46
CA VAL A 170 -10.01 -7.47 4.26
C VAL A 170 -10.81 -7.84 5.51
N HIS A 171 -10.31 -7.58 6.72
CA HIS A 171 -11.08 -7.79 7.96
C HIS A 171 -12.29 -6.86 8.02
N ALA A 172 -12.13 -5.57 7.71
CA ALA A 172 -13.25 -4.63 7.64
C ALA A 172 -14.27 -5.02 6.56
N ALA A 173 -13.81 -5.53 5.40
CA ALA A 173 -14.68 -6.09 4.38
C ALA A 173 -15.39 -7.36 4.86
N HIS A 174 -14.73 -8.20 5.66
CA HIS A 174 -15.29 -9.43 6.20
C HIS A 174 -16.49 -9.18 7.12
N GLU A 175 -16.43 -8.17 7.99
CA GLU A 175 -17.56 -7.76 8.83
C GLU A 175 -18.80 -7.39 7.99
N LEU A 176 -18.60 -6.64 6.91
CA LEU A 176 -19.67 -6.29 5.97
C LEU A 176 -20.19 -7.52 5.23
N VAL A 177 -19.29 -8.38 4.74
CA VAL A 177 -19.66 -9.62 4.04
C VAL A 177 -20.52 -10.50 4.94
N GLN A 178 -20.14 -10.68 6.22
CA GLN A 178 -20.93 -11.46 7.18
C GLN A 178 -22.34 -10.87 7.35
N SER A 179 -22.44 -9.56 7.60
CA SER A 179 -23.73 -8.89 7.76
C SER A 179 -24.64 -9.05 6.53
N LEU A 180 -24.07 -8.91 5.32
CA LEU A 180 -24.82 -9.07 4.07
C LEU A 180 -25.29 -10.52 3.84
N LEU A 181 -24.44 -11.49 4.16
CA LEU A 181 -24.75 -12.92 4.02
C LEU A 181 -25.81 -13.38 5.03
N GLU A 182 -25.83 -12.81 6.23
CA GLU A 182 -26.86 -13.02 7.24
C GLU A 182 -28.21 -12.43 6.81
N GLU A 183 -28.22 -11.19 6.31
CA GLU A 183 -29.45 -10.51 5.86
C GLU A 183 -30.10 -11.21 4.65
N ARG A 184 -29.28 -11.67 3.70
CA ARG A 184 -29.75 -12.24 2.42
C ARG A 184 -30.03 -13.76 2.48
N GLY A 185 -29.62 -14.44 3.55
CA GLY A 185 -29.81 -15.88 3.76
C GLY A 185 -28.86 -16.79 2.95
N ASP A 186 -29.01 -18.11 3.12
CA ASP A 186 -28.00 -19.13 2.76
C ASP A 186 -27.64 -19.22 1.26
N ASN A 187 -28.54 -18.84 0.37
CA ASN A 187 -28.33 -18.90 -1.09
C ASN A 187 -27.72 -17.62 -1.68
N SER A 188 -27.31 -16.68 -0.82
CA SER A 188 -26.72 -15.42 -1.27
C SER A 188 -25.22 -15.54 -1.50
N VAL A 189 -24.77 -14.87 -2.57
CA VAL A 189 -23.36 -14.72 -2.92
C VAL A 189 -22.99 -13.26 -2.76
N CYS A 190 -21.95 -12.99 -1.98
CA CYS A 190 -21.32 -11.69 -1.87
C CYS A 190 -20.21 -11.54 -2.93
N LYS A 191 -20.18 -10.40 -3.60
CA LYS A 191 -19.24 -10.14 -4.70
C LYS A 191 -18.25 -9.06 -4.30
N ILE A 192 -16.96 -9.40 -4.35
CA ILE A 192 -15.85 -8.51 -4.02
C ILE A 192 -15.07 -8.18 -5.29
N LEU A 193 -14.86 -6.90 -5.55
CA LEU A 193 -13.99 -6.40 -6.62
C LEU A 193 -12.71 -5.81 -6.00
N ILE A 194 -11.55 -6.34 -6.38
CA ILE A 194 -10.25 -5.80 -5.99
C ILE A 194 -9.66 -5.06 -7.19
N VAL A 195 -9.31 -3.79 -7.01
CA VAL A 195 -8.82 -2.92 -8.08
C VAL A 195 -7.30 -2.84 -8.07
N GLY A 196 -6.70 -3.15 -9.22
CA GLY A 196 -5.27 -3.06 -9.48
C GLY A 196 -4.51 -4.38 -9.30
N THR A 197 -3.30 -4.42 -9.84
CA THR A 197 -2.35 -5.55 -9.76
C THR A 197 -1.04 -5.16 -9.07
N GLY A 198 -1.03 -4.05 -8.32
CA GLY A 198 0.11 -3.64 -7.49
C GLY A 198 0.18 -4.40 -6.17
N GLY A 199 1.30 -4.28 -5.45
CA GLY A 199 1.55 -5.04 -4.22
C GLY A 199 0.41 -5.04 -3.19
N LEU A 200 -0.24 -3.90 -2.93
CA LEU A 200 -1.37 -3.81 -1.99
C LEU A 200 -2.59 -4.65 -2.44
N ALA A 201 -2.98 -4.52 -3.71
CA ALA A 201 -4.11 -5.26 -4.26
C ALA A 201 -3.84 -6.76 -4.29
N LEU A 202 -2.60 -7.17 -4.59
CA LEU A 202 -2.20 -8.57 -4.58
C LEU A 202 -2.13 -9.16 -3.18
N TRP A 203 -1.72 -8.39 -2.18
CA TRP A 203 -1.85 -8.78 -0.77
C TRP A 203 -3.32 -8.97 -0.39
N ALA A 204 -4.19 -8.01 -0.71
CA ALA A 204 -5.60 -8.11 -0.41
C ALA A 204 -6.25 -9.33 -1.09
N LEU A 205 -5.87 -9.65 -2.32
CA LEU A 205 -6.33 -10.85 -3.03
C LEU A 205 -5.98 -12.13 -2.26
N ARG A 206 -4.71 -12.28 -1.84
CA ARG A 206 -4.21 -13.44 -1.11
C ARG A 206 -4.85 -13.58 0.28
N ILE A 207 -4.95 -12.48 1.01
CA ILE A 207 -5.54 -12.46 2.34
C ILE A 207 -7.05 -12.72 2.25
N ALA A 208 -7.75 -12.15 1.25
CA ALA A 208 -9.16 -12.45 1.02
C ALA A 208 -9.38 -13.93 0.65
N ALA A 209 -8.52 -14.51 -0.19
CA ALA A 209 -8.61 -15.92 -0.53
C ALA A 209 -8.45 -16.84 0.69
N TYR A 210 -7.51 -16.51 1.58
CA TYR A 210 -7.36 -17.18 2.87
C TYR A 210 -8.59 -17.00 3.76
N GLN A 211 -9.03 -15.74 3.96
CA GLN A 211 -10.17 -15.39 4.82
C GLN A 211 -11.49 -16.06 4.39
N TYR A 212 -11.71 -16.17 3.09
CA TYR A 212 -12.94 -16.71 2.50
C TYR A 212 -12.78 -18.14 2.01
N SER A 213 -11.70 -18.83 2.40
CA SER A 213 -11.42 -20.21 1.99
C SER A 213 -12.52 -21.19 2.37
N ASN A 214 -13.25 -20.95 3.47
CA ASN A 214 -14.38 -21.77 3.90
C ASN A 214 -15.74 -21.27 3.39
N MET A 215 -15.77 -20.21 2.57
CA MET A 215 -17.01 -19.58 2.08
C MET A 215 -16.99 -19.37 0.56
N LYS A 216 -16.30 -20.21 -0.19
CA LYS A 216 -16.07 -20.06 -1.64
C LYS A 216 -17.36 -20.04 -2.47
N ASP A 217 -18.37 -20.80 -2.04
CA ASP A 217 -19.67 -20.83 -2.69
C ASP A 217 -20.52 -19.57 -2.39
N ARG A 218 -20.10 -18.77 -1.40
CA ARG A 218 -20.81 -17.58 -0.91
C ARG A 218 -20.06 -16.29 -1.14
N VAL A 219 -18.77 -16.33 -1.49
CA VAL A 219 -17.94 -15.15 -1.74
C VAL A 219 -17.19 -15.34 -3.04
N THR A 220 -17.40 -14.43 -3.98
CA THR A 220 -16.70 -14.41 -5.26
C THR A 220 -15.79 -13.19 -5.34
N ILE A 221 -14.56 -13.38 -5.82
CA ILE A 221 -13.57 -12.32 -5.96
C ILE A 221 -13.25 -12.12 -7.44
N THR A 222 -13.34 -10.86 -7.86
CA THR A 222 -12.90 -10.41 -9.18
C THR A 222 -11.76 -9.41 -9.00
N ILE A 223 -10.69 -9.55 -9.79
CA ILE A 223 -9.59 -8.58 -9.86
C ILE A 223 -9.68 -7.75 -11.14
N ALA A 224 -9.65 -6.43 -11.00
CA ALA A 224 -9.55 -5.50 -12.11
C ALA A 224 -8.09 -5.13 -12.38
N SER A 225 -7.51 -5.60 -13.49
CA SER A 225 -6.17 -5.20 -13.89
C SER A 225 -6.19 -3.95 -14.77
N LEU A 226 -5.29 -3.01 -14.49
CA LEU A 226 -5.07 -1.81 -15.30
C LEU A 226 -4.15 -2.06 -16.51
N LYS A 227 -3.53 -3.25 -16.60
CA LYS A 227 -2.54 -3.62 -17.60
C LYS A 227 -2.91 -4.94 -18.26
N ASP A 228 -2.17 -5.30 -19.29
CA ASP A 228 -2.26 -6.63 -19.90
C ASP A 228 -1.42 -7.66 -19.13
N ASP A 229 -1.69 -7.77 -17.82
CA ASP A 229 -1.00 -8.69 -16.90
C ASP A 229 -1.99 -9.55 -16.08
N GLY A 230 -3.28 -9.20 -16.07
CA GLY A 230 -4.26 -9.79 -15.15
C GLY A 230 -4.42 -11.30 -15.31
N LEU A 231 -4.36 -11.80 -16.55
CA LEU A 231 -4.44 -13.24 -16.82
C LEU A 231 -3.24 -14.02 -16.27
N MET A 232 -2.03 -13.49 -16.47
CA MET A 232 -0.81 -14.10 -15.94
C MET A 232 -0.85 -14.12 -14.41
N MET A 233 -1.26 -13.01 -13.79
CA MET A 233 -1.40 -12.91 -12.34
C MET A 233 -2.44 -13.88 -11.78
N ALA A 234 -3.57 -14.06 -12.46
CA ALA A 234 -4.58 -15.03 -12.06
C ALA A 234 -4.10 -16.48 -12.22
N GLN A 235 -3.34 -16.79 -13.28
CA GLN A 235 -2.73 -18.11 -13.43
C GLN A 235 -1.73 -18.40 -12.32
N GLU A 236 -0.87 -17.44 -11.96
CA GLU A 236 0.05 -17.57 -10.83
C GLU A 236 -0.69 -17.76 -9.51
N PHE A 237 -1.75 -16.97 -9.29
CA PHE A 237 -2.61 -17.10 -8.11
C PHE A 237 -3.25 -18.50 -8.03
N GLN A 238 -3.80 -19.02 -9.14
CA GLN A 238 -4.41 -20.35 -9.18
C GLN A 238 -3.42 -21.48 -8.88
N ARG A 239 -2.13 -21.31 -9.19
CA ARG A 239 -1.08 -22.31 -8.84
C ARG A 239 -0.93 -22.50 -7.34
N TRP A 240 -1.12 -21.44 -6.57
CA TRP A 240 -1.03 -21.47 -5.11
C TRP A 240 -2.35 -21.78 -4.44
N TYR A 241 -3.44 -21.24 -4.99
CA TYR A 241 -4.79 -21.40 -4.46
C TYR A 241 -5.63 -22.27 -5.42
N PHE A 242 -5.25 -23.54 -5.56
CA PHE A 242 -5.81 -24.45 -6.58
C PHE A 242 -7.33 -24.60 -6.50
N ASP A 243 -7.89 -24.55 -5.29
CA ASP A 243 -9.33 -24.64 -5.03
C ASP A 243 -10.04 -23.28 -5.00
N TYR A 244 -9.39 -22.16 -5.36
CA TYR A 244 -9.99 -20.82 -5.34
C TYR A 244 -9.86 -20.17 -6.71
N SER A 245 -10.96 -20.05 -7.45
CA SER A 245 -10.99 -19.35 -8.73
C SER A 245 -11.21 -17.86 -8.54
N VAL A 246 -10.48 -17.04 -9.30
CA VAL A 246 -10.66 -15.59 -9.34
C VAL A 246 -11.03 -15.15 -10.75
N ASN A 247 -12.01 -14.27 -10.85
CA ASN A 247 -12.36 -13.66 -12.13
C ASN A 247 -11.41 -12.49 -12.41
N VAL A 248 -11.13 -12.24 -13.68
CA VAL A 248 -10.26 -11.13 -14.10
C VAL A 248 -11.02 -10.24 -15.08
N VAL A 249 -10.97 -8.94 -14.85
CA VAL A 249 -11.43 -7.94 -15.82
C VAL A 249 -10.31 -6.96 -16.12
N GLN A 250 -10.15 -6.58 -17.38
CA GLN A 250 -9.18 -5.57 -17.76
C GLN A 250 -9.84 -4.19 -17.81
N TRP A 251 -9.28 -3.26 -17.05
CA TRP A 251 -9.58 -1.83 -17.06
C TRP A 251 -8.61 -1.10 -17.99
N SER A 252 -8.76 -1.37 -19.30
CA SER A 252 -8.04 -0.62 -20.33
C SER A 252 -8.57 0.82 -20.40
N GLU A 253 -7.69 1.77 -20.16
CA GLU A 253 -8.04 3.20 -20.12
C GLU A 253 -8.45 3.77 -21.49
N ASP A 254 -8.15 3.03 -22.58
CA ASP A 254 -8.53 3.33 -23.96
C ASP A 254 -10.01 3.03 -24.28
N LEU A 255 -10.68 2.29 -23.40
CA LEU A 255 -12.10 1.95 -23.56
C LEU A 255 -13.01 3.03 -22.96
N TYR A 256 -14.23 3.11 -23.51
CA TYR A 256 -15.27 3.98 -22.96
C TYR A 256 -15.73 3.49 -21.58
N GLU A 257 -15.99 4.42 -20.66
CA GLU A 257 -16.39 4.10 -19.27
C GLU A 257 -17.59 3.15 -19.20
N LYS A 258 -18.60 3.34 -20.05
CA LYS A 258 -19.79 2.48 -20.06
C LYS A 258 -19.43 1.02 -20.36
N GLN A 259 -18.53 0.79 -21.32
CA GLN A 259 -18.07 -0.56 -21.67
C GLN A 259 -17.25 -1.19 -20.55
N LEU A 260 -16.40 -0.38 -19.88
CA LEU A 260 -15.63 -0.85 -18.73
C LEU A 260 -16.53 -1.28 -17.57
N ILE A 261 -17.58 -0.50 -17.29
CA ILE A 261 -18.58 -0.82 -16.27
C ILE A 261 -19.34 -2.09 -16.64
N GLU A 262 -19.83 -2.19 -17.88
CA GLU A 262 -20.55 -3.38 -18.38
C GLU A 262 -19.69 -4.65 -18.31
N ARG A 263 -18.44 -4.60 -18.77
CA ARG A 263 -17.50 -5.73 -18.69
C ARG A 263 -17.16 -6.11 -17.25
N THR A 264 -17.04 -5.12 -16.36
CA THR A 264 -16.79 -5.38 -14.94
C THR A 264 -17.98 -6.08 -14.31
N MET A 265 -19.21 -5.60 -14.57
CA MET A 265 -20.41 -6.26 -14.07
C MET A 265 -20.56 -7.67 -14.65
N ASP A 266 -20.26 -7.88 -15.93
CA ASP A 266 -20.30 -9.21 -16.56
C ASP A 266 -19.31 -10.18 -15.89
N ALA A 267 -18.04 -9.76 -15.71
CA ALA A 267 -17.02 -10.56 -15.03
C ALA A 267 -17.34 -10.86 -13.56
N CYS A 268 -18.04 -9.94 -12.87
CA CYS A 268 -18.50 -10.13 -11.50
C CYS A 268 -19.83 -10.92 -11.39
N GLY A 269 -20.49 -11.23 -12.51
CA GLY A 269 -21.83 -11.80 -12.52
C GLY A 269 -22.91 -10.86 -11.97
N GLY A 270 -22.74 -9.54 -12.13
CA GLY A 270 -23.67 -8.49 -11.73
C GLY A 270 -22.99 -7.36 -10.95
N GLN A 271 -23.81 -6.60 -10.20
CA GLN A 271 -23.30 -5.58 -9.27
C GLN A 271 -22.49 -6.22 -8.14
N VAL A 272 -21.51 -5.48 -7.63
CA VAL A 272 -20.65 -5.90 -6.52
C VAL A 272 -21.09 -5.30 -5.20
N ASP A 273 -20.79 -5.99 -4.12
CA ASP A 273 -21.13 -5.56 -2.76
C ASP A 273 -19.98 -4.80 -2.10
N VAL A 274 -18.75 -5.25 -2.41
CA VAL A 274 -17.53 -4.69 -1.85
C VAL A 274 -16.56 -4.34 -2.98
N VAL A 275 -15.95 -3.17 -2.90
CA VAL A 275 -14.80 -2.80 -3.72
C VAL A 275 -13.61 -2.47 -2.82
N ILE A 276 -12.43 -2.98 -3.14
CA ILE A 276 -11.16 -2.62 -2.50
C ILE A 276 -10.30 -1.91 -3.54
N ASP A 277 -10.09 -0.59 -3.39
CA ASP A 277 -9.31 0.23 -4.32
C ASP A 277 -8.25 1.05 -3.57
N PHE A 278 -7.02 0.55 -3.52
CA PHE A 278 -5.90 1.26 -2.89
C PHE A 278 -5.32 2.36 -3.78
N GLY A 279 -5.30 2.12 -5.11
CA GLY A 279 -4.74 3.03 -6.11
C GLY A 279 -5.75 4.06 -6.62
N THR A 280 -6.68 4.47 -5.78
CA THR A 280 -7.91 5.15 -6.20
C THR A 280 -7.63 6.49 -6.89
N THR A 281 -8.30 6.71 -8.02
CA THR A 281 -8.41 8.00 -8.73
C THR A 281 -9.88 8.41 -8.79
N SER A 282 -10.17 9.67 -9.15
CA SER A 282 -11.57 10.09 -9.40
C SER A 282 -12.25 9.22 -10.47
N ARG A 283 -11.51 8.82 -11.51
CA ARG A 283 -12.02 7.99 -12.61
C ARG A 283 -12.30 6.56 -12.14
N SER A 284 -11.35 5.94 -11.43
CA SER A 284 -11.53 4.58 -10.89
C SER A 284 -12.64 4.54 -9.83
N LEU A 285 -12.71 5.52 -8.93
CA LEU A 285 -13.77 5.59 -7.91
C LEU A 285 -15.15 5.73 -8.54
N HIS A 286 -15.28 6.59 -9.55
CA HIS A 286 -16.53 6.72 -10.29
C HIS A 286 -16.96 5.38 -10.90
N ARG A 287 -16.03 4.66 -11.55
CA ARG A 287 -16.27 3.35 -12.14
C ARG A 287 -16.69 2.32 -11.07
N SER A 288 -15.96 2.24 -9.96
CA SER A 288 -16.26 1.39 -8.81
C SER A 288 -17.66 1.63 -8.25
N MET A 289 -18.06 2.90 -8.07
CA MET A 289 -19.41 3.25 -7.59
C MET A 289 -20.53 2.89 -8.58
N GLN A 290 -20.25 2.86 -9.89
CA GLN A 290 -21.24 2.38 -10.87
C GLN A 290 -21.40 0.86 -10.84
N CYS A 291 -20.35 0.13 -10.47
CA CYS A 291 -20.39 -1.32 -10.31
C CYS A 291 -21.00 -1.75 -8.97
N LEU A 292 -20.92 -0.90 -7.94
CA LEU A 292 -21.49 -1.17 -6.61
C LEU A 292 -23.02 -1.26 -6.64
N GLY A 293 -23.56 -2.26 -5.95
CA GLY A 293 -24.98 -2.38 -5.64
C GLY A 293 -25.43 -1.40 -4.56
N LYS A 294 -26.75 -1.36 -4.33
CA LYS A 294 -27.33 -0.64 -3.19
C LYS A 294 -26.83 -1.25 -1.88
N GLY A 295 -26.42 -0.41 -0.93
CA GLY A 295 -25.81 -0.82 0.34
C GLY A 295 -24.32 -1.20 0.22
N GLY A 296 -23.76 -1.21 -0.99
CA GLY A 296 -22.38 -1.60 -1.22
C GLY A 296 -21.36 -0.57 -0.72
N VAL A 297 -20.14 -1.05 -0.45
CA VAL A 297 -19.06 -0.25 0.15
C VAL A 297 -17.79 -0.34 -0.69
N VAL A 298 -17.18 0.81 -0.96
CA VAL A 298 -15.81 0.89 -1.50
C VAL A 298 -14.84 1.30 -0.40
N PHE A 299 -13.84 0.46 -0.17
CA PHE A 299 -12.73 0.72 0.73
C PHE A 299 -11.61 1.42 -0.02
N VAL A 300 -11.18 2.58 0.50
CA VAL A 300 -10.13 3.41 -0.08
C VAL A 300 -9.15 3.85 0.99
N ILE A 301 -7.89 4.09 0.60
CA ILE A 301 -6.87 4.64 1.49
C ILE A 301 -7.35 5.99 2.06
N LYS A 302 -7.15 6.21 3.37
CA LYS A 302 -7.62 7.39 4.10
C LYS A 302 -7.25 8.72 3.44
N GLU A 303 -6.00 8.88 3.06
CA GLU A 303 -5.49 10.10 2.41
C GLU A 303 -6.20 10.37 1.08
N VAL A 304 -6.61 9.31 0.36
CA VAL A 304 -7.35 9.43 -0.89
C VAL A 304 -8.83 9.72 -0.61
N ALA A 305 -9.39 9.10 0.43
CA ALA A 305 -10.74 9.37 0.90
C ALA A 305 -10.93 10.85 1.25
N ASP A 306 -10.01 11.46 2.01
CA ASP A 306 -10.06 12.87 2.40
C ASP A 306 -10.16 13.81 1.18
N ARG A 307 -9.52 13.44 0.08
CA ARG A 307 -9.53 14.22 -1.17
C ARG A 307 -10.77 13.98 -2.03
N LEU A 308 -11.30 12.77 -2.04
CA LEU A 308 -12.37 12.36 -2.97
C LEU A 308 -13.76 12.40 -2.33
N LEU A 309 -13.89 12.18 -1.02
CA LEU A 309 -15.16 12.24 -0.30
C LEU A 309 -15.94 13.54 -0.57
N PRO A 310 -15.34 14.74 -0.56
CA PRO A 310 -16.07 15.98 -0.87
C PRO A 310 -16.70 15.99 -2.27
N LYS A 311 -16.14 15.25 -3.24
CA LYS A 311 -16.61 15.18 -4.62
C LYS A 311 -17.68 14.10 -4.84
N PHE A 312 -17.69 13.06 -4.00
CA PHE A 312 -18.50 11.86 -4.21
C PHE A 312 -19.56 11.62 -3.14
N SER A 313 -19.54 12.32 -2.01
CA SER A 313 -20.47 12.14 -0.87
C SER A 313 -21.94 12.17 -1.29
N ARG A 314 -22.35 13.21 -2.02
CA ARG A 314 -23.72 13.34 -2.53
C ARG A 314 -24.14 12.16 -3.41
N ARG A 315 -23.26 11.72 -4.31
CA ARG A 315 -23.53 10.57 -5.20
C ARG A 315 -23.62 9.27 -4.42
N ALA A 316 -22.79 9.11 -3.38
CA ALA A 316 -22.81 7.93 -2.52
C ALA A 316 -24.15 7.86 -1.76
N GLU A 317 -24.62 8.99 -1.22
CA GLU A 317 -25.92 9.08 -0.56
C GLU A 317 -27.09 8.79 -1.51
N GLU A 318 -27.12 9.42 -2.69
CA GLU A 318 -28.15 9.21 -3.72
C GLU A 318 -28.25 7.74 -4.16
N ARG A 319 -27.12 7.00 -4.15
CA ARG A 319 -27.04 5.58 -4.52
C ARG A 319 -27.12 4.63 -3.32
N GLN A 320 -27.20 5.16 -2.11
CA GLN A 320 -27.18 4.40 -0.86
C GLN A 320 -25.93 3.50 -0.77
N GLN A 321 -24.77 4.05 -1.12
CA GLN A 321 -23.45 3.42 -1.10
C GLN A 321 -22.55 4.13 -0.07
N LYS A 322 -21.48 3.47 0.35
CA LYS A 322 -20.50 4.05 1.29
C LYS A 322 -19.11 4.06 0.67
N ILE A 323 -18.40 5.16 0.86
CA ILE A 323 -16.95 5.24 0.64
C ILE A 323 -16.31 5.19 2.03
N GLN A 324 -15.61 4.11 2.33
CA GLN A 324 -15.04 3.83 3.63
C GLN A 324 -13.51 4.02 3.59
N PRO A 325 -12.98 5.03 4.29
CA PRO A 325 -11.56 5.13 4.57
C PRO A 325 -11.09 3.90 5.35
N VAL A 326 -9.93 3.34 4.98
CA VAL A 326 -9.27 2.27 5.74
C VAL A 326 -8.15 2.85 6.60
N GLU A 327 -8.06 2.35 7.84
CA GLU A 327 -6.96 2.65 8.75
C GLU A 327 -5.85 1.61 8.59
N PRO A 328 -4.60 1.93 8.99
CA PRO A 328 -3.55 0.93 9.16
C PRO A 328 -3.99 -0.17 10.14
N GLY A 329 -3.48 -1.37 9.93
CA GLY A 329 -3.70 -2.47 10.88
C GLY A 329 -2.91 -2.28 12.18
N ASN A 330 -3.24 -3.08 13.18
CA ASN A 330 -2.63 -3.03 14.51
C ASN A 330 -1.48 -4.04 14.67
N LEU A 331 -0.85 -4.02 15.84
CA LEU A 331 0.31 -4.82 16.16
C LEU A 331 -0.03 -6.32 16.25
N GLU A 332 -1.22 -6.66 16.73
CA GLU A 332 -1.72 -8.04 16.81
C GLU A 332 -1.89 -8.64 15.41
N GLN A 333 -2.53 -7.91 14.49
CA GLN A 333 -2.68 -8.28 13.09
C GLN A 333 -1.30 -8.47 12.42
N LEU A 334 -0.32 -7.62 12.71
CA LEU A 334 1.01 -7.78 12.14
C LEU A 334 1.71 -9.07 12.65
N ARG A 335 1.53 -9.42 13.94
CA ARG A 335 2.05 -10.69 14.48
C ARG A 335 1.36 -11.90 13.84
N GLU A 336 0.05 -11.85 13.68
CA GLU A 336 -0.73 -12.88 12.99
C GLU A 336 -0.25 -13.03 11.54
N LEU A 337 -0.06 -11.92 10.83
CA LEU A 337 0.43 -11.93 9.47
C LEU A 337 1.83 -12.57 9.33
N VAL A 338 2.74 -12.29 10.27
CA VAL A 338 4.06 -12.95 10.31
C VAL A 338 3.90 -14.46 10.51
N GLN A 339 2.95 -14.89 11.33
CA GLN A 339 2.68 -16.32 11.54
C GLN A 339 2.12 -16.96 10.27
N LEU A 340 1.09 -16.38 9.64
CA LEU A 340 0.43 -16.90 8.45
C LEU A 340 1.36 -16.98 7.23
N VAL A 341 2.19 -15.96 7.03
CA VAL A 341 3.19 -15.99 5.95
C VAL A 341 4.35 -16.92 6.30
N GLY A 342 4.72 -17.01 7.58
CA GLY A 342 5.79 -17.89 8.06
C GLY A 342 5.42 -19.37 8.02
N SER A 343 4.14 -19.71 8.22
CA SER A 343 3.62 -21.08 8.10
C SER A 343 3.35 -21.48 6.64
N GLY A 344 3.30 -20.52 5.72
CA GLY A 344 2.96 -20.74 4.31
C GLY A 344 1.45 -20.81 4.04
N GLU A 345 0.61 -20.44 5.01
CA GLU A 345 -0.85 -20.35 4.83
C GLU A 345 -1.25 -19.18 3.92
N ILE A 346 -0.45 -18.11 3.90
CA ILE A 346 -0.56 -17.01 2.95
C ILE A 346 0.75 -16.87 2.18
N GLU A 347 0.70 -17.15 0.88
CA GLU A 347 1.83 -16.95 -0.02
C GLU A 347 2.03 -15.46 -0.31
N PRO A 348 3.26 -14.90 -0.20
CA PRO A 348 3.51 -13.51 -0.57
C PRO A 348 3.23 -13.20 -2.06
N PRO A 349 2.93 -11.94 -2.41
CA PRO A 349 2.85 -11.52 -3.81
C PRO A 349 4.23 -11.48 -4.46
N PRO A 350 4.30 -11.51 -5.80
CA PRO A 350 5.55 -11.34 -6.52
C PRO A 350 6.29 -10.07 -6.08
N HIS A 351 7.60 -10.19 -5.88
CA HIS A 351 8.46 -9.07 -5.51
C HIS A 351 9.82 -9.21 -6.17
N THR A 352 10.43 -8.06 -6.46
CA THR A 352 11.79 -7.98 -7.00
C THR A 352 12.69 -7.25 -6.01
N VAL A 353 13.86 -7.83 -5.77
CA VAL A 353 14.86 -7.26 -4.86
C VAL A 353 15.94 -6.56 -5.69
N TYR A 354 16.18 -5.30 -5.38
CA TYR A 354 17.16 -4.44 -6.01
C TYR A 354 18.21 -4.03 -4.99
N PRO A 355 19.49 -3.91 -5.38
CA PRO A 355 20.48 -3.20 -4.58
C PRO A 355 19.99 -1.78 -4.22
N ALA A 356 20.29 -1.31 -3.02
CA ALA A 356 19.90 0.04 -2.59
C ALA A 356 20.55 1.13 -3.46
N GLU A 357 21.69 0.85 -4.08
CA GLU A 357 22.36 1.71 -5.06
C GLU A 357 21.49 1.98 -6.31
N ASP A 358 20.64 1.03 -6.67
CA ASP A 358 19.76 1.12 -7.84
C ASP A 358 18.45 1.85 -7.54
N ALA A 359 18.32 2.49 -6.38
CA ALA A 359 17.09 3.14 -5.94
C ALA A 359 16.52 4.11 -6.99
N LEU A 360 17.36 4.85 -7.73
CA LEU A 360 16.89 5.78 -8.78
C LEU A 360 16.19 5.04 -9.92
N ASP A 361 16.78 3.94 -10.40
CA ASP A 361 16.18 3.09 -11.44
C ASP A 361 14.89 2.45 -10.92
N VAL A 362 14.87 2.00 -9.66
CA VAL A 362 13.65 1.48 -9.01
C VAL A 362 12.54 2.52 -8.98
N VAL A 363 12.84 3.79 -8.62
CA VAL A 363 11.84 4.87 -8.65
C VAL A 363 11.30 5.06 -10.06
N GLN A 364 12.16 5.10 -11.07
CA GLN A 364 11.74 5.26 -12.47
C GLN A 364 10.84 4.11 -12.93
N LYS A 365 11.23 2.86 -12.65
CA LYS A 365 10.42 1.67 -12.94
C LYS A 365 9.07 1.70 -12.22
N LEU A 366 9.02 2.15 -10.96
CA LEU A 366 7.76 2.33 -10.24
C LEU A 366 6.87 3.39 -10.89
N CYS A 367 7.43 4.52 -11.33
CA CYS A 367 6.69 5.60 -11.99
C CYS A 367 6.06 5.15 -13.31
N HIS A 368 6.78 4.34 -14.10
CA HIS A 368 6.30 3.74 -15.35
C HIS A 368 5.52 2.44 -15.13
N SER A 369 5.33 2.04 -13.86
CA SER A 369 4.65 0.81 -13.45
C SER A 369 5.27 -0.46 -14.06
N GLU A 370 6.57 -0.48 -14.31
CA GLU A 370 7.30 -1.59 -14.92
C GLU A 370 7.62 -2.72 -13.92
N ILE A 371 7.45 -2.46 -12.63
CA ILE A 371 7.64 -3.47 -11.58
C ILE A 371 6.34 -4.24 -11.38
N GLN A 372 6.43 -5.56 -11.53
CA GLN A 372 5.35 -6.47 -11.15
C GLN A 372 5.36 -6.70 -9.64
N GLY A 373 4.22 -6.49 -8.99
CA GLY A 373 4.05 -6.68 -7.56
C GLY A 373 4.77 -5.63 -6.69
N ARG A 374 5.82 -6.04 -5.97
CA ARG A 374 6.55 -5.20 -5.00
C ARG A 374 8.03 -5.00 -5.35
N ALA A 375 8.55 -3.81 -5.06
CA ALA A 375 9.98 -3.51 -5.12
C ALA A 375 10.57 -3.49 -3.71
N ILE A 376 11.72 -4.14 -3.52
CA ILE A 376 12.46 -4.18 -2.26
C ILE A 376 13.86 -3.64 -2.53
N LEU A 377 14.31 -2.66 -1.74
CA LEU A 377 15.71 -2.21 -1.72
C LEU A 377 16.49 -3.02 -0.69
N ARG A 378 17.66 -3.51 -1.08
CA ARG A 378 18.56 -4.31 -0.26
C ARG A 378 19.80 -3.50 0.09
N PHE A 379 20.04 -3.30 1.39
CA PHE A 379 21.19 -2.54 1.91
C PHE A 379 22.40 -3.43 2.21
N TYR A 380 22.17 -4.70 2.51
CA TYR A 380 23.24 -5.67 2.77
C TYR A 380 22.95 -6.98 2.01
N PRO A 381 23.98 -7.73 1.60
CA PRO A 381 23.78 -9.09 1.09
C PRO A 381 22.92 -9.90 2.05
N ALA A 382 21.97 -10.67 1.51
CA ALA A 382 21.26 -11.65 2.32
C ALA A 382 22.24 -12.78 2.63
N ASP A 383 22.46 -13.06 3.91
CA ASP A 383 23.22 -14.22 4.37
C ASP A 383 22.53 -15.53 3.95
#